data_AF-A0A2E5CI78-F1
#
_entry.id   AF-A0A2E5CI78-F1
#
_cell.length_a   1.000
_cell.length_b   1.000
_cell.length_c   1.000
_cell.angle_alpha   90.00
_cell.angle_beta   90.00
_cell.angle_gamma   90.00
#
_symmetry.space_group_name_H-M   'P 1'
#
loop_
_entity.id
_entity.type
_entity.pdbx_description
1 polymer ?
#
loop_
_entity_poly.entity_id
_entity_poly.type
_entity_poly.pdbx_seq_one_letter_code
_entity_poly.pdbx_strand_id
1 'polypeptide(L)'
;MFLSTPTIERNASPEDATVFFIKPQTNERFSGPVEVEFGVSNVQIVPSGQDQQGSGHHHIIIDAELPDMNLPIPADKNYVHFGDGSSKTTLNLEPGEHTLQLLLGDHLHIPHEPPIMSEKITVYVD
;
A
#
# COMPACT_ATOMS: atom_id res chain seq x y z
N MET A 1 3.79 -33.88 14.94
CA MET A 1 2.88 -33.50 13.85
C MET A 1 2.92 -31.98 13.79
N PHE A 2 3.68 -31.42 12.87
CA PHE A 2 3.72 -29.97 12.68
C PHE A 2 2.50 -29.62 11.82
N LEU A 3 1.55 -28.87 12.39
CA LEU A 3 0.48 -28.28 11.62
C LEU A 3 1.12 -27.16 10.80
N SER A 4 1.26 -27.35 9.49
CA SER A 4 1.58 -26.26 8.58
C SER A 4 0.49 -25.20 8.73
N THR A 5 0.87 -23.96 9.01
CA THR A 5 -0.05 -22.82 8.94
C THR A 5 -0.70 -22.82 7.57
N PRO A 6 -2.03 -22.72 7.46
CA PRO A 6 -2.68 -22.60 6.16
C PRO A 6 -2.19 -21.29 5.51
N THR A 7 -1.39 -21.42 4.46
CA THR A 7 -0.99 -20.29 3.62
C THR A 7 -2.11 -20.06 2.63
N ILE A 8 -2.63 -18.83 2.56
CA ILE A 8 -3.51 -18.46 1.45
C ILE A 8 -2.64 -18.39 0.20
N GLU A 9 -3.08 -19.01 -0.90
CA GLU A 9 -2.38 -18.90 -2.18
C GLU A 9 -2.42 -17.45 -2.65
N ARG A 10 -1.23 -16.85 -2.81
CA ARG A 10 -1.08 -15.44 -3.18
C ARG A 10 -1.03 -15.32 -4.70
N ASN A 11 -1.66 -14.28 -5.23
CA ASN A 11 -1.59 -13.97 -6.65
C ASN A 11 -0.17 -13.57 -7.05
N ALA A 12 0.34 -14.13 -8.15
CA ALA A 12 1.64 -13.73 -8.68
C ALA A 12 1.64 -12.25 -9.08
N SER A 13 2.72 -11.53 -8.75
CA SER A 13 2.89 -10.16 -9.25
C SER A 13 3.11 -10.18 -10.76
N PRO A 14 2.58 -9.20 -11.50
CA PRO A 14 3.04 -8.98 -12.87
C PRO A 14 4.55 -8.73 -12.92
N GLU A 15 5.17 -9.08 -14.05
CA GLU A 15 6.60 -8.87 -14.27
C GLU A 15 6.95 -7.37 -14.19
N ASP A 16 8.03 -7.05 -13.46
CA ASP A 16 8.52 -5.69 -13.25
C ASP A 16 7.46 -4.69 -12.72
N ALA A 17 6.44 -5.20 -11.99
CA ALA A 17 5.42 -4.36 -11.37
C ALA A 17 6.02 -3.49 -10.25
N THR A 18 5.67 -2.21 -10.26
CA THR A 18 6.11 -1.26 -9.22
C THR A 18 4.97 -0.37 -8.77
N VAL A 19 5.07 0.10 -7.52
CA VAL A 19 4.22 1.12 -6.93
C VAL A 19 5.11 2.16 -6.26
N PHE A 20 4.81 3.44 -6.43
CA PHE A 20 5.70 4.52 -5.98
C PHE A 20 4.93 5.80 -5.65
N PHE A 21 5.50 6.61 -4.76
CA PHE A 21 5.00 7.95 -4.48
C PHE A 21 5.42 8.90 -5.60
N ILE A 22 4.44 9.63 -6.14
CA ILE A 22 4.66 10.83 -6.97
C ILE A 22 4.88 12.02 -6.02
N LYS A 23 4.05 12.13 -4.97
CA LYS A 23 4.24 13.00 -3.81
C LYS A 23 3.64 12.34 -2.56
N PRO A 24 4.11 12.64 -1.35
CA PRO A 24 5.25 13.50 -1.03
C PRO A 24 6.59 12.81 -1.33
N GLN A 25 7.67 13.59 -1.34
CA GLN A 25 9.04 13.04 -1.39
C GLN A 25 9.56 12.80 0.03
N THR A 26 10.52 11.88 0.19
CA THR A 26 11.12 11.65 1.51
C THR A 26 11.79 12.93 2.06
N ASN A 27 11.66 13.15 3.36
CA ASN A 27 12.07 14.31 4.14
C ASN A 27 11.34 15.63 3.84
N GLU A 28 10.24 15.59 3.08
CA GLU A 28 9.39 16.76 2.86
C GLU A 28 8.66 17.19 4.16
N ARG A 29 8.44 18.49 4.33
CA ARG A 29 7.80 19.09 5.52
C ARG A 29 6.49 19.79 5.15
N PHE A 30 5.50 19.69 6.00
CA PHE A 30 4.15 20.22 5.82
C PHE A 30 3.71 20.99 7.07
N SER A 31 2.98 22.10 6.90
CA SER A 31 2.33 22.81 8.02
C SER A 31 0.82 22.57 8.07
N GLY A 32 0.36 21.48 7.45
CA GLY A 32 -1.04 21.17 7.21
C GLY A 32 -1.20 19.78 6.59
N PRO A 33 -2.37 19.49 6.00
CA PRO A 33 -2.63 18.17 5.43
C PRO A 33 -1.60 17.78 4.36
N VAL A 34 -1.17 16.52 4.40
CA VAL A 34 -0.19 15.98 3.45
C VAL A 34 -0.91 15.51 2.21
N GLU A 35 -0.66 16.17 1.08
CA GLU A 35 -1.13 15.69 -0.22
C GLU A 35 -0.30 14.49 -0.66
N VAL A 36 -0.97 13.36 -0.89
CA VAL A 36 -0.33 12.12 -1.33
C VAL A 36 -0.88 11.75 -2.70
N GLU A 37 0.03 11.46 -3.62
CA GLU A 37 -0.27 10.96 -4.96
C GLU A 37 0.71 9.85 -5.27
N PHE A 38 0.19 8.76 -5.81
CA PHE A 38 0.95 7.55 -6.07
C PHE A 38 0.63 7.01 -7.45
N GLY A 39 1.61 6.30 -8.00
CA GLY A 39 1.54 5.71 -9.32
C GLY A 39 1.98 4.25 -9.30
N VAL A 40 1.71 3.57 -10.41
CA VAL A 40 2.16 2.22 -10.67
C VAL A 40 2.80 2.10 -12.04
N SER A 41 3.64 1.08 -12.22
CA SER A 41 4.10 0.61 -13.53
C SER A 41 3.90 -0.90 -13.65
N ASN A 42 3.59 -1.38 -14.85
CA ASN A 42 3.39 -2.80 -15.18
C ASN A 42 2.32 -3.55 -14.36
N VAL A 43 1.37 -2.85 -13.73
CA VAL A 43 0.25 -3.46 -13.01
C VAL A 43 -1.03 -2.64 -13.23
N GLN A 44 -2.16 -3.32 -13.33
CA GLN A 44 -3.46 -2.66 -13.47
C GLN A 44 -4.08 -2.38 -12.10
N ILE A 45 -4.64 -1.19 -11.94
CA ILE A 45 -5.42 -0.83 -10.77
C ILE A 45 -6.91 -1.06 -11.07
N VAL A 46 -7.54 -1.90 -10.27
CA VAL A 46 -8.97 -2.21 -10.34
C VAL A 46 -9.60 -2.06 -8.96
N PRO A 47 -10.90 -1.76 -8.86
CA PRO A 47 -11.58 -1.76 -7.57
C PRO A 47 -11.45 -3.13 -6.87
N SER A 48 -11.26 -3.10 -5.55
CA SER A 48 -11.24 -4.28 -4.69
C SER A 48 -12.47 -5.18 -4.91
N GLY A 49 -12.30 -6.49 -4.70
CA GLY A 49 -13.34 -7.49 -4.97
C GLY A 49 -13.52 -7.88 -6.44
N GLN A 50 -12.89 -7.17 -7.39
CA GLN A 50 -12.85 -7.61 -8.79
C GLN A 50 -11.65 -8.53 -9.02
N ASP A 51 -11.93 -9.83 -9.13
CA ASP A 51 -10.90 -10.82 -9.41
C ASP A 51 -10.45 -10.74 -10.87
N GLN A 52 -9.40 -9.95 -11.10
CA GLN A 52 -8.75 -9.79 -12.38
C GLN A 52 -7.26 -10.12 -12.26
N GLN A 53 -6.79 -11.03 -13.10
CA GLN A 53 -5.40 -11.48 -13.10
C GLN A 53 -4.43 -10.30 -13.30
N GLY A 54 -3.35 -10.28 -12.50
CA GLY A 54 -2.29 -9.28 -12.61
C GLY A 54 -2.73 -7.85 -12.25
N SER A 55 -3.79 -7.73 -11.44
CA SER A 55 -4.32 -6.45 -10.98
C SER A 55 -4.33 -6.36 -9.46
N GLY A 56 -4.56 -5.16 -8.95
CA GLY A 56 -4.70 -4.91 -7.53
C GLY A 56 -5.22 -3.51 -7.24
N HIS A 57 -5.08 -3.09 -5.99
CA HIS A 57 -5.42 -1.74 -5.55
C HIS A 57 -4.46 -1.27 -4.45
N HIS A 58 -4.44 0.05 -4.23
CA HIS A 58 -3.46 0.67 -3.36
C HIS A 58 -3.83 0.57 -1.88
N HIS A 59 -2.78 0.48 -1.05
CA HIS A 59 -2.82 0.73 0.37
C HIS A 59 -1.68 1.67 0.75
N ILE A 60 -1.92 2.53 1.74
CA ILE A 60 -0.85 3.28 2.41
C ILE A 60 -0.72 2.74 3.83
N ILE A 61 0.51 2.40 4.19
CA ILE A 61 0.93 2.07 5.55
C ILE A 61 1.52 3.33 6.17
N ILE A 62 0.93 3.78 7.27
CA ILE A 62 1.27 4.99 8.00
C ILE A 62 1.77 4.57 9.38
N ASP A 63 3.00 4.93 9.73
CA ASP A 63 3.59 4.70 11.07
C ASP A 63 3.47 3.28 11.60
N ALA A 64 3.58 2.31 10.70
CA ALA A 64 3.50 0.90 11.02
C ALA A 64 4.48 0.09 10.18
N GLU A 65 4.73 -1.14 10.63
CA GLU A 65 5.48 -2.10 9.84
C GLU A 65 4.61 -2.72 8.74
N LEU A 66 5.29 -3.28 7.73
CA LEU A 66 4.63 -4.09 6.71
C LEU A 66 3.79 -5.20 7.38
N PRO A 67 2.55 -5.44 6.90
CA PRO A 67 1.69 -6.48 7.45
C PRO A 67 2.21 -7.88 7.08
N ASP A 68 1.56 -8.92 7.61
CA ASP A 68 1.81 -10.30 7.13
C ASP A 68 1.38 -10.43 5.67
N MET A 69 2.32 -10.78 4.81
CA MET A 69 2.12 -10.89 3.36
C MET A 69 1.17 -12.04 2.96
N ASN A 70 0.87 -12.96 3.87
CA ASN A 70 -0.02 -14.10 3.64
C ASN A 70 -1.45 -13.87 4.12
N LEU A 71 -1.74 -12.69 4.68
CA LEU A 71 -3.05 -12.32 5.20
C LEU A 71 -3.58 -11.08 4.48
N PRO A 72 -4.91 -10.85 4.50
CA PRO A 72 -5.47 -9.58 4.08
C PRO A 72 -4.83 -8.42 4.86
N ILE A 73 -4.48 -7.36 4.15
CA ILE A 73 -3.94 -6.13 4.75
C ILE A 73 -4.98 -5.60 5.76
N PRO A 74 -4.58 -5.32 7.02
CA PRO A 74 -5.48 -4.76 8.03
C PRO A 74 -6.12 -3.46 7.52
N ALA A 75 -7.28 -3.10 8.05
CA ALA A 75 -7.96 -1.85 7.74
C ALA A 75 -8.16 -1.04 9.01
N ASP A 76 -7.33 -0.02 9.21
CA ASP A 76 -7.41 0.89 10.35
C ASP A 76 -6.73 2.23 10.01
N LYS A 77 -6.39 3.03 11.03
CA LYS A 77 -5.75 4.35 10.85
C LYS A 77 -4.30 4.26 10.32
N ASN A 78 -3.63 3.13 10.53
CA ASN A 78 -2.26 2.87 10.11
C ASN A 78 -2.21 2.14 8.77
N TYR A 79 -3.26 1.41 8.40
CA TYR A 79 -3.38 0.70 7.13
C TYR A 79 -4.60 1.22 6.35
N VAL A 80 -4.37 2.19 5.47
CA VAL A 80 -5.43 2.91 4.74
C VAL A 80 -5.65 2.30 3.36
N HIS A 81 -6.91 2.00 3.04
CA HIS A 81 -7.32 1.29 1.82
C HIS A 81 -7.80 2.27 0.74
N PHE A 82 -7.43 2.00 -0.51
CA PHE A 82 -7.92 2.71 -1.71
C PHE A 82 -8.57 1.73 -2.68
N GLY A 83 -9.51 0.93 -2.16
CA GLY A 83 -10.20 -0.14 -2.88
C GLY A 83 -11.14 0.35 -3.99
N ASP A 84 -11.29 1.65 -4.19
CA ASP A 84 -12.01 2.27 -5.31
C ASP A 84 -11.10 2.51 -6.54
N GLY A 85 -9.80 2.25 -6.42
CA GLY A 85 -8.81 2.51 -7.46
C GLY A 85 -8.26 3.95 -7.45
N SER A 86 -8.55 4.72 -6.39
CA SER A 86 -7.97 6.05 -6.22
C SER A 86 -6.43 6.02 -6.23
N SER A 87 -5.82 7.06 -6.79
CA SER A 87 -4.37 7.25 -6.90
C SER A 87 -3.86 8.47 -6.11
N LYS A 88 -4.75 9.14 -5.37
CA LYS A 88 -4.45 10.35 -4.62
C LYS A 88 -5.32 10.47 -3.38
N THR A 89 -4.80 11.10 -2.35
CA THR A 89 -5.51 11.41 -1.11
C THR A 89 -4.89 12.61 -0.40
N THR A 90 -5.53 13.03 0.69
CA THR A 90 -4.99 14.00 1.63
C THR A 90 -5.00 13.37 3.01
N LEU A 91 -3.83 13.27 3.65
CA LEU A 91 -3.69 12.72 4.99
C LEU A 91 -3.65 13.85 6.01
N ASN A 92 -4.49 13.76 7.04
CA ASN A 92 -4.42 14.62 8.21
C ASN A 92 -3.59 13.91 9.28
N LEU A 93 -2.28 14.16 9.27
CA LEU A 93 -1.35 13.61 10.24
C LEU A 93 -1.16 14.62 11.39
N GLU A 94 -0.88 14.11 12.59
CA GLU A 94 -0.55 14.95 13.74
C GLU A 94 0.82 15.63 13.53
N PRO A 95 1.16 16.70 14.26
CA PRO A 95 2.51 17.25 14.22
C PRO A 95 3.56 16.22 14.66
N GLY A 96 4.59 16.00 13.85
CA GLY A 96 5.61 14.98 14.11
C GLY A 96 6.31 14.42 12.87
N GLU A 97 7.14 13.42 13.11
CA GLU A 97 7.74 12.57 12.07
C GLU A 97 6.78 11.42 11.75
N HIS A 98 6.56 11.18 10.46
CA HIS A 98 5.70 10.11 9.96
C HIS A 98 6.38 9.29 8.89
N THR A 99 6.13 7.98 8.89
CA THR A 99 6.57 7.08 7.81
C THR A 99 5.40 6.67 6.94
N LEU A 100 5.61 6.64 5.63
CA LEU A 100 4.63 6.23 4.63
C LEU A 100 5.23 5.15 3.74
N GLN A 101 4.46 4.09 3.44
CA GLN A 101 4.84 3.06 2.48
C GLN A 101 3.62 2.57 1.70
N LEU A 102 3.77 2.38 0.38
CA LEU A 102 2.71 1.83 -0.47
C LEU A 102 2.83 0.32 -0.54
N LEU A 103 1.69 -0.36 -0.57
CA LEU A 103 1.57 -1.79 -0.78
C LEU A 103 0.35 -2.08 -1.67
N LEU A 104 0.53 -2.87 -2.73
CA LEU A 104 -0.61 -3.37 -3.49
C LEU A 104 -1.16 -4.65 -2.85
N GLY A 105 -2.48 -4.71 -2.75
CA GLY A 105 -3.23 -5.93 -2.48
C GLY A 105 -4.02 -6.36 -3.71
N ASP A 106 -4.27 -7.66 -3.84
CA ASP A 106 -5.15 -8.22 -4.84
C ASP A 106 -6.64 -7.96 -4.53
N HIS A 107 -7.56 -8.67 -5.19
CA HIS A 107 -9.00 -8.50 -4.99
C HIS A 107 -9.48 -8.86 -3.56
N LEU A 108 -8.69 -9.61 -2.78
CA LEU A 108 -8.94 -9.96 -1.38
C LEU A 108 -8.11 -9.13 -0.40
N HIS A 109 -7.41 -8.09 -0.88
CA HIS A 109 -6.46 -7.28 -0.10
C HIS A 109 -5.23 -8.09 0.34
N ILE A 110 -4.92 -9.21 -0.33
CA ILE A 110 -3.75 -10.02 -0.02
C ILE A 110 -2.59 -9.50 -0.89
N PRO A 111 -1.40 -9.22 -0.33
CA PRO A 111 -0.26 -8.78 -1.12
C PRO A 111 0.17 -9.82 -2.16
N HIS A 112 0.56 -9.39 -3.37
CA HIS A 112 1.05 -10.26 -4.46
C HIS A 112 2.38 -10.97 -4.16
N GLU A 113 2.71 -12.06 -4.86
CA GLU A 113 3.98 -12.77 -4.75
C GLU A 113 4.86 -12.60 -6.01
N PRO A 114 6.04 -11.96 -5.91
CA PRO A 114 6.56 -11.17 -4.78
C PRO A 114 5.72 -9.91 -4.49
N PRO A 115 5.82 -9.32 -3.28
CA PRO A 115 5.08 -8.11 -2.92
C PRO A 115 5.42 -6.93 -3.84
N ILE A 116 4.38 -6.21 -4.27
CA ILE A 116 4.53 -4.94 -5.00
C ILE A 116 4.39 -3.81 -3.99
N MET A 117 5.53 -3.24 -3.57
CA MET A 117 5.60 -2.22 -2.53
C MET A 117 6.59 -1.11 -2.92
N SER A 118 6.39 0.09 -2.37
CA SER A 118 7.34 1.19 -2.53
C SER A 118 8.46 1.10 -1.50
N GLU A 119 9.50 1.90 -1.70
CA GLU A 119 10.36 2.34 -0.60
C GLU A 119 9.54 3.02 0.50
N LYS A 120 9.99 2.87 1.75
CA LYS A 120 9.42 3.61 2.89
C LYS A 120 9.99 5.02 2.88
N ILE A 121 9.12 6.03 2.88
CA ILE A 121 9.50 7.44 2.96
C ILE A 121 9.21 8.00 4.35
N THR A 122 9.95 9.02 4.75
CA THR A 122 9.69 9.78 5.98
C THR A 122 9.20 11.17 5.61
N VAL A 123 8.20 11.72 6.29
CA VAL A 123 7.72 13.10 6.13
C VAL A 123 7.54 13.75 7.49
N TYR A 124 7.49 15.09 7.51
CA TYR A 124 7.36 15.86 8.75
C TYR A 124 6.15 16.78 8.69
N VAL A 125 5.37 16.83 9.76
CA VAL A 125 4.31 17.81 9.96
C VAL A 125 4.70 18.74 11.11
N ASP A 126 4.72 20.05 10.84
CA ASP A 126 5.11 21.11 11.78
C ASP A 126 3.92 21.63 12.62
#